data_AF-Q6PUV7-F1
#
_entry.id   AF-Q6PUV7-F1
#
_cell.length_a   1.000
_cell.length_b   1.000
_cell.length_c   1.000
_cell.angle_alpha   90.00
_cell.angle_beta   90.00
_cell.angle_gamma   90.00
#
_symmetry.space_group_name_H-M   'P 1'
#
loop_
_entity.id
_entity.type
_entity.pdbx_description
1 polymer ?
#
loop_
_entity_poly.entity_id
_entity_poly.type
_entity_poly.pdbx_seq_one_letter_code
_entity_poly.pdbx_strand_id
1 'polypeptide(L)'
;IKEIRDAIPKHCFERSGLRGLSYVARDVALMAGTFYLFNTYCTPANVPSYALRAALWTGYTFLQGLFGTGLWVLAHECGHQSFSPSKTLNDTVGWFAHSALLVPYFSWKISHGKHHKATGN
;
A
#
# COMPACT_ATOMS: atom_id res chain seq x y z
N ILE A 1 17.15 19.79 -15.61
CA ILE A 1 16.45 18.47 -15.54
C ILE A 1 17.19 17.38 -16.32
N LYS A 2 17.61 17.60 -17.57
CA LYS A 2 18.26 16.55 -18.38
C LYS A 2 19.52 15.98 -17.72
N GLU A 3 20.44 16.84 -17.26
CA GLU A 3 21.67 16.39 -16.57
C GLU A 3 21.39 15.56 -15.31
N ILE A 4 20.40 15.98 -14.50
CA ILE A 4 19.96 15.23 -13.31
C ILE A 4 19.38 13.88 -13.71
N ARG A 5 18.55 13.83 -14.76
CA ARG A 5 17.96 12.58 -15.25
C ARG A 5 19.03 11.64 -15.81
N ASP A 6 20.01 12.17 -16.54
CA ASP A 6 21.10 11.40 -17.14
C ASP A 6 22.06 10.85 -16.08
N ALA A 7 22.13 11.46 -14.89
CA ALA A 7 22.87 10.94 -13.74
C ALA A 7 22.19 9.75 -13.03
N ILE A 8 20.89 9.52 -13.26
CA ILE A 8 20.16 8.40 -12.64
C ILE A 8 20.53 7.10 -13.37
N PRO A 9 20.96 6.04 -12.65
CA PRO A 9 21.26 4.75 -13.27
C PRO A 9 20.08 4.17 -14.06
N LYS A 10 20.36 3.58 -15.24
CA LYS A 10 19.33 3.08 -16.15
C LYS A 10 18.35 2.08 -15.50
N HIS A 11 18.88 1.21 -14.64
CA HIS A 11 18.06 0.21 -13.94
C HIS A 11 17.01 0.84 -12.99
N CYS A 12 17.19 2.09 -12.55
CA CYS A 12 16.19 2.79 -11.73
C CYS A 12 14.92 3.12 -12.53
N PHE A 13 14.98 3.11 -13.87
CA PHE A 13 13.81 3.30 -14.73
C PHE A 13 13.11 1.97 -15.09
N GLU A 14 13.68 0.83 -14.69
CA GLU A 14 13.11 -0.49 -14.94
C GLU A 14 12.03 -0.82 -13.91
N ARG A 15 10.78 -0.82 -14.38
CA ARG A 15 9.62 -1.17 -13.55
C ARG A 15 9.44 -2.68 -13.55
N SER A 16 9.35 -3.29 -12.36
CA SER A 16 9.17 -4.73 -12.19
C SER A 16 7.83 -5.03 -11.53
N GLY A 17 6.87 -5.51 -12.32
CA GLY A 17 5.56 -5.92 -11.81
C GLY A 17 5.65 -7.08 -10.80
N LEU A 18 6.61 -8.01 -10.99
CA LEU A 18 6.83 -9.10 -10.04
C LEU A 18 7.30 -8.56 -8.68
N ARG A 19 8.23 -7.61 -8.67
CA ARG A 19 8.69 -6.95 -7.44
C ARG A 19 7.54 -6.21 -6.77
N GLY A 20 6.76 -5.44 -7.54
CA GLY A 20 5.57 -4.76 -7.03
C GLY A 20 4.56 -5.72 -6.39
N LEU A 21 4.21 -6.80 -7.10
CA LEU A 21 3.28 -7.84 -6.61
C LEU A 21 3.83 -8.55 -5.37
N SER A 22 5.14 -8.76 -5.27
CA SER A 22 5.75 -9.34 -4.07
C SER A 22 5.55 -8.44 -2.83
N TYR A 23 5.58 -7.12 -3.00
CA TYR A 23 5.30 -6.18 -1.91
C TYR A 23 3.80 -6.14 -1.56
N VAL A 24 2.91 -6.22 -2.55
CA VAL A 24 1.47 -6.38 -2.30
C VAL A 24 1.21 -7.66 -1.50
N ALA A 25 1.75 -8.79 -1.93
CA ALA A 25 1.59 -10.07 -1.25
C ALA A 25 2.16 -10.04 0.18
N ARG A 26 3.33 -9.42 0.37
CA ARG A 26 3.93 -9.21 1.70
C ARG A 26 2.97 -8.43 2.61
N ASP A 27 2.47 -7.28 2.16
CA ASP A 27 1.65 -6.41 3.00
C ASP A 27 0.32 -7.09 3.35
N VAL A 28 -0.32 -7.76 2.39
CA VAL A 28 -1.53 -8.57 2.64
C VAL A 28 -1.25 -9.71 3.63
N ALA A 29 -0.13 -10.43 3.49
CA ALA A 29 0.24 -11.51 4.40
C ALA A 29 0.52 -10.99 5.82
N LEU A 30 1.20 -9.84 5.96
CA LEU A 30 1.47 -9.21 7.25
C LEU A 30 0.17 -8.73 7.91
N MET A 31 -0.74 -8.13 7.14
CA MET A 31 -2.06 -7.72 7.64
C MET A 31 -2.87 -8.93 8.11
N ALA A 32 -2.99 -9.97 7.29
CA ALA A 32 -3.74 -11.18 7.61
C ALA A 32 -3.12 -11.93 8.80
N GLY A 33 -1.80 -12.09 8.82
CA GLY A 33 -1.08 -12.79 9.88
C GLY A 33 -1.20 -12.07 11.22
N THR A 34 -1.00 -10.76 11.25
CA THR A 34 -1.14 -10.00 12.51
C THR A 34 -2.58 -9.93 12.97
N PHE A 35 -3.58 -9.81 12.07
CA PHE A 35 -4.98 -9.92 12.45
C PHE A 35 -5.29 -11.28 13.06
N TYR A 36 -4.87 -12.36 12.40
CA TYR A 36 -5.07 -13.73 12.90
C TYR A 36 -4.49 -13.90 14.30
N LEU A 37 -3.26 -13.46 14.53
CA LEU A 37 -2.61 -13.54 15.85
C LEU A 37 -3.36 -12.75 16.92
N PHE A 38 -3.69 -11.49 16.65
CA PHE A 38 -4.39 -10.65 17.63
C PHE A 38 -5.82 -11.14 17.89
N ASN A 39 -6.56 -11.53 16.86
CA ASN A 39 -7.90 -12.08 17.00
C ASN A 39 -7.91 -13.39 17.83
N THR A 40 -6.92 -14.27 17.60
CA THR A 40 -6.83 -15.57 18.29
C THR A 40 -6.34 -15.43 19.73
N TYR A 41 -5.32 -14.59 19.98
CA TYR A 41 -4.61 -14.58 21.26
C TYR A 41 -4.92 -13.37 22.14
N CYS A 42 -5.37 -12.24 21.60
CA CYS A 42 -5.70 -11.04 22.39
C CYS A 42 -7.13 -11.09 22.93
N THR A 43 -7.45 -12.16 23.66
CA THR A 43 -8.79 -12.47 24.20
C THR A 43 -8.84 -12.29 25.72
N PRO A 44 -10.04 -12.23 26.33
CA PRO A 44 -10.15 -12.20 27.80
C PRO A 44 -9.56 -13.41 28.52
N ALA A 45 -9.54 -14.59 27.88
CA ALA A 45 -8.98 -15.80 28.46
C ALA A 45 -7.45 -15.73 28.56
N ASN A 46 -6.79 -15.21 27.52
CA ASN A 46 -5.32 -15.14 27.46
C ASN A 46 -4.76 -13.83 28.03
N VAL A 47 -5.53 -12.73 27.93
CA VAL A 47 -5.17 -11.40 28.44
C VAL A 47 -6.33 -10.88 29.31
N PRO A 48 -6.41 -11.28 30.60
CA PRO A 48 -7.54 -10.91 31.46
C PRO A 48 -7.65 -9.41 31.73
N SER A 49 -6.51 -8.72 31.86
CA SER A 49 -6.46 -7.27 32.07
C SER A 49 -7.05 -6.52 30.88
N TYR A 50 -8.17 -5.82 31.11
CA TYR A 50 -8.82 -5.00 30.10
C TYR A 50 -7.89 -3.89 29.58
N ALA A 51 -7.19 -3.19 30.49
CA ALA A 51 -6.29 -2.11 30.12
C ALA A 51 -5.13 -2.59 29.23
N LEU A 52 -4.53 -3.74 29.56
CA LEU A 52 -3.47 -4.33 28.74
C LEU A 52 -4.00 -4.77 27.37
N ARG A 53 -5.17 -5.42 27.34
CA ARG A 53 -5.82 -5.84 26.09
C ARG A 53 -6.15 -4.64 25.20
N ALA A 54 -6.65 -3.55 25.78
CA ALA A 54 -6.90 -2.30 25.05
C ALA A 54 -5.62 -1.72 24.46
N ALA A 55 -4.53 -1.64 25.24
CA ALA A 55 -3.24 -1.17 24.75
C ALA A 55 -2.69 -2.04 23.61
N LEU A 56 -2.83 -3.37 23.70
CA LEU A 56 -2.45 -4.30 22.63
C LEU A 56 -3.28 -4.05 21.35
N TRP A 57 -4.60 -3.90 21.45
CA TRP A 57 -5.44 -3.57 20.30
C TRP A 57 -5.13 -2.20 19.70
N THR A 58 -4.75 -1.20 20.51
CA THR A 58 -4.25 0.08 20.00
C THR A 58 -2.95 -0.10 19.22
N GLY A 59 -2.00 -0.86 19.75
CA GLY A 59 -0.76 -1.19 19.05
C GLY A 59 -0.99 -1.93 17.74
N TYR A 60 -1.93 -2.89 17.74
CA TYR A 60 -2.39 -3.57 16.53
C TYR A 60 -2.95 -2.61 15.48
N THR A 61 -3.82 -1.68 15.87
CA THR A 61 -4.40 -0.70 14.95
C THR A 61 -3.33 0.15 14.29
N PHE A 62 -2.33 0.60 15.07
CA PHE A 62 -1.19 1.32 14.52
C PHE A 62 -0.41 0.47 13.52
N LEU A 63 -0.10 -0.78 13.87
CA LEU A 63 0.62 -1.72 13.01
C LEU A 63 -0.11 -2.02 11.69
N GLN A 64 -1.43 -2.25 11.75
CA GLN A 64 -2.27 -2.42 10.57
C GLN A 64 -2.27 -1.16 9.70
N GLY A 65 -2.30 0.02 10.33
CA GLY A 65 -2.17 1.30 9.63
C GLY A 65 -0.91 1.36 8.77
N LEU A 66 0.24 0.91 9.29
CA LEU A 66 1.51 0.91 8.53
C LEU A 66 1.43 0.06 7.26
N PHE A 67 0.91 -1.17 7.36
CA PHE A 67 0.77 -2.06 6.20
C PHE A 67 -0.31 -1.57 5.24
N GLY A 68 -1.44 -1.06 5.76
CA GLY A 68 -2.51 -0.47 4.96
C GLY A 68 -2.03 0.76 4.17
N THR A 69 -1.20 1.62 4.77
CA THR A 69 -0.55 2.73 4.06
C THR A 69 0.42 2.22 3.00
N GLY A 70 1.19 1.16 3.28
CA GLY A 70 2.05 0.51 2.27
C GLY A 70 1.25 0.05 1.05
N LEU A 71 0.14 -0.64 1.27
CA LEU A 71 -0.76 -1.10 0.21
C LEU A 71 -1.40 0.09 -0.56
N TRP A 72 -1.78 1.16 0.15
CA TRP A 72 -2.29 2.39 -0.45
C TRP A 72 -1.25 3.03 -1.39
N VAL A 73 0.01 3.09 -0.98
CA VAL A 73 1.13 3.64 -1.77
C VAL A 73 1.36 2.79 -3.02
N LEU A 74 1.34 1.46 -2.92
CA LEU A 74 1.50 0.59 -4.09
C LEU A 74 0.37 0.79 -5.12
N ALA A 75 -0.87 0.98 -4.66
CA ALA A 75 -2.00 1.29 -5.51
C ALA A 75 -1.94 2.72 -6.09
N HIS A 76 -1.41 3.68 -5.34
CA HIS A 76 -1.08 5.03 -5.82
C HIS A 76 -0.07 4.97 -6.98
N GLU A 77 1.00 4.18 -6.86
CA GLU A 77 1.99 3.96 -7.92
C GLU A 77 1.39 3.27 -9.16
N CYS A 78 0.39 2.41 -8.97
CA CYS A 78 -0.40 1.89 -10.09
C CYS A 78 -1.11 3.03 -10.84
N GLY A 79 -1.67 4.00 -10.13
CA GLY A 79 -2.27 5.21 -10.71
C GLY A 79 -1.30 6.00 -11.58
N HIS A 80 -0.04 6.12 -11.14
CA HIS A 80 1.07 6.76 -11.88
C HIS A 80 1.63 5.91 -13.02
N GLN A 81 1.20 4.66 -13.15
CA GLN A 81 1.74 3.69 -14.10
C GLN A 81 3.23 3.38 -13.86
N SER A 82 3.73 3.59 -12.64
CA SER A 82 5.11 3.30 -12.23
C SER A 82 5.27 1.88 -11.68
N PHE A 83 4.18 1.24 -11.23
CA PHE A 83 4.21 -0.10 -10.63
C PHE A 83 4.73 -1.20 -11.57
N SER A 84 4.31 -1.21 -12.83
CA SER A 84 4.77 -2.15 -13.85
C SER A 84 4.74 -1.54 -15.25
N PRO A 85 5.39 -2.17 -16.26
CA PRO A 85 5.28 -1.74 -17.65
C PRO A 85 3.88 -1.92 -18.25
N SER A 86 3.04 -2.79 -17.68
CA SER A 86 1.70 -3.09 -18.20
C SER A 86 0.64 -2.19 -17.56
N LYS A 87 -0.01 -1.36 -18.38
CA LYS A 87 -1.09 -0.48 -17.90
C LYS A 87 -2.28 -1.28 -17.35
N THR A 88 -2.63 -2.38 -18.00
CA THR A 88 -3.70 -3.27 -17.56
C THR A 88 -3.38 -3.85 -16.18
N LEU A 89 -2.16 -4.36 -15.98
CA LEU A 89 -1.76 -4.88 -14.68
C LEU A 89 -1.84 -3.81 -13.59
N ASN A 90 -1.34 -2.61 -13.88
CA ASN A 90 -1.39 -1.48 -12.95
C ASN A 90 -2.85 -1.16 -12.59
N ASP A 91 -3.72 -0.99 -13.58
CA ASP A 91 -5.11 -0.61 -13.33
C ASP A 91 -5.91 -1.70 -12.62
N THR A 92 -5.63 -2.98 -12.89
CA THR A 92 -6.24 -4.10 -12.16
C THR A 92 -5.78 -4.11 -10.70
N VAL A 93 -4.47 -4.09 -10.43
CA VAL A 93 -3.94 -4.14 -9.06
C VAL A 93 -4.37 -2.91 -8.26
N GLY A 94 -4.22 -1.72 -8.86
CA GLY A 94 -4.62 -0.46 -8.24
C GLY A 94 -6.11 -0.44 -7.91
N TRP A 95 -6.98 -0.88 -8.83
CA TRP A 95 -8.41 -0.95 -8.59
C TRP A 95 -8.77 -1.87 -7.42
N PHE A 96 -8.23 -3.08 -7.35
CA PHE A 96 -8.50 -3.99 -6.23
C PHE A 96 -7.99 -3.42 -4.90
N ALA A 97 -6.73 -2.96 -4.87
CA ALA A 97 -6.10 -2.52 -3.63
C ALA A 97 -6.72 -1.22 -3.08
N HIS A 98 -6.96 -0.22 -3.92
CA HIS A 98 -7.67 1.00 -3.48
C HIS A 98 -9.12 0.73 -3.12
N SER A 99 -9.85 -0.14 -3.85
CA SER A 99 -11.24 -0.47 -3.48
C SER A 99 -11.33 -1.15 -2.12
N ALA A 100 -10.39 -2.04 -1.79
CA ALA A 100 -10.30 -2.66 -0.46
C ALA A 100 -10.04 -1.64 0.65
N LEU A 101 -9.43 -0.49 0.32
CA LEU A 101 -9.18 0.64 1.22
C LEU A 101 -10.23 1.75 1.10
N LEU A 102 -11.37 1.48 0.44
CA LEU A 102 -12.47 2.42 0.22
C LEU A 102 -12.06 3.69 -0.56
N VAL A 103 -11.04 3.56 -1.41
CA VAL A 103 -10.59 4.62 -2.33
C VAL A 103 -11.09 4.31 -3.75
N PRO A 104 -11.84 5.21 -4.40
CA PRO A 104 -12.30 4.99 -5.77
C PRO A 104 -11.14 5.17 -6.77
N TYR A 105 -10.43 4.08 -7.09
CA TYR A 105 -9.18 4.10 -7.85
C TYR A 105 -9.19 4.97 -9.11
N PHE A 106 -10.16 4.80 -10.00
CA PHE A 106 -10.17 5.54 -11.27
C PHE A 106 -10.43 7.05 -11.07
N SER A 107 -11.37 7.40 -10.18
CA SER A 107 -11.63 8.80 -9.85
C SER A 107 -10.41 9.44 -9.19
N TRP A 108 -9.76 8.73 -8.27
CA TRP A 108 -8.54 9.15 -7.60
C TRP A 108 -7.38 9.32 -8.59
N LYS A 109 -7.13 8.34 -9.47
CA LYS A 109 -6.10 8.39 -10.52
C LYS A 109 -6.25 9.63 -11.40
N ILE A 110 -7.48 9.96 -11.81
CA ILE A 110 -7.76 11.13 -12.66
C ILE A 110 -7.52 12.43 -11.90
N SER A 111 -8.10 12.58 -10.70
CA SER A 111 -7.98 13.83 -9.92
C SER A 111 -6.55 14.06 -9.45
N HIS A 112 -5.86 13.01 -9.02
CA HIS A 112 -4.47 13.06 -8.58
C HIS A 112 -3.50 13.33 -9.75
N GLY A 113 -3.76 12.77 -10.93
CA GLY A 113 -3.02 13.14 -12.14
C GLY A 113 -3.18 14.62 -12.51
N LYS A 114 -4.35 15.23 -12.25
CA LYS A 114 -4.53 16.70 -12.39
C LYS A 114 -3.78 17.47 -11.31
N HIS A 115 -3.79 16.99 -10.06
CA HIS A 115 -3.03 17.59 -8.97
C HIS A 115 -1.54 17.71 -9.34
N HIS A 116 -0.89 16.62 -9.74
CA HIS A 116 0.53 16.66 -10.13
C HIS A 116 0.85 17.59 -11.29
N LYS A 117 -0.05 17.72 -12.27
CA LYS A 117 0.11 18.68 -13.37
C LYS A 117 0.05 20.13 -12.90
N ALA A 118 -0.67 20.42 -11.82
CA ALA A 118 -0.83 21.77 -11.29
C ALA A 118 0.24 22.15 -10.26
N THR A 119 0.86 21.17 -9.58
CA THR A 119 1.81 21.40 -8.48
C THR A 119 3.25 21.00 -8.78
N GLY A 120 3.53 20.40 -9.95
CA GLY A 120 4.84 19.82 -10.30
C GLY A 120 5.61 20.52 -11.42
N ASN A 121 5.65 21.86 -11.43
CA ASN A 121 6.52 22.63 -12.34
C ASN A 121 7.96 22.68 -11.84
#